data_AF-A0A7V7TZG4-F1
#
_entry.id   AF-A0A7V7TZG4-F1
#
_cell.length_a   1.000
_cell.length_b   1.000
_cell.length_c   1.000
_cell.angle_alpha   90.00
_cell.angle_beta   90.00
_cell.angle_gamma   90.00
#
_symmetry.space_group_name_H-M   'P 1'
#
loop_
_entity.id
_entity.type
_entity.pdbx_description
1 polymer ?
#
loop_
_entity_poly.entity_id
_entity_poly.type
_entity_poly.pdbx_seq_one_letter_code
_entity_poly.pdbx_strand_id
1 'polypeptide(L)' 'MNLTRTFRNAFRSVRVDPAERYLSEATSLVDLEQREREISRGRFGGPRYGR' A
#
# COMPACT_ATOMS: atom_id res chain seq x y z
N MET A 1 19.50 -7.25 -28.99
CA MET A 1 18.45 -7.80 -28.10
C MET A 1 18.65 -7.25 -26.70
N ASN A 2 17.95 -6.18 -26.27
CA ASN A 2 17.90 -5.75 -24.85
C ASN A 2 16.85 -4.66 -24.53
N LEU A 3 15.90 -4.35 -25.41
CA LEU A 3 14.85 -3.35 -25.10
C LEU A 3 13.72 -3.90 -24.20
N THR A 4 13.52 -5.22 -24.16
CA THR A 4 12.38 -5.85 -23.48
C THR A 4 12.56 -6.04 -21.96
N ARG A 5 13.79 -5.88 -21.42
CA ARG A 5 14.05 -6.00 -19.97
C ARG A 5 13.75 -4.72 -19.19
N THR A 6 13.82 -3.55 -19.82
CA THR A 6 13.58 -2.26 -19.17
C THR A 6 12.08 -2.05 -18.88
N PHE A 7 11.21 -2.42 -19.83
CA PHE A 7 9.77 -2.28 -19.65
C PHE A 7 9.21 -3.19 -18.55
N ARG A 8 9.76 -4.40 -18.37
CA ARG A 8 9.28 -5.32 -17.31
C ARG A 8 9.50 -4.78 -15.89
N ASN A 9 10.52 -3.95 -15.68
CA ASN A 9 10.78 -3.33 -14.38
C ASN A 9 9.90 -2.09 -14.13
N ALA A 10 9.57 -1.32 -15.18
CA ALA A 10 8.67 -0.17 -15.08
C ALA A 10 7.22 -0.55 -14.73
N PHE A 11 6.76 -1.74 -15.15
CA PHE A 11 5.45 -2.27 -14.75
C PHE A 11 5.45 -3.00 -13.40
N ARG A 12 6.63 -3.36 -12.85
CA ARG A 12 6.73 -4.06 -11.56
C ARG A 12 6.65 -3.11 -10.36
N SER A 13 6.85 -1.82 -10.57
CA SER A 13 6.87 -0.80 -9.51
C SER A 13 5.51 -0.23 -9.14
N VAL A 14 4.43 -0.59 -9.85
CA VAL A 14 3.06 -0.29 -9.40
C VAL A 14 2.59 -1.34 -8.38
N ARG A 15 3.45 -1.64 -7.40
CA ARG A 15 3.00 -2.29 -6.17
C ARG A 15 2.39 -1.16 -5.36
N VAL A 16 1.09 -0.96 -5.53
CA VAL A 16 0.31 -0.10 -4.64
C VAL A 16 0.61 -0.56 -3.24
N ASP A 17 1.21 0.33 -2.43
CA ASP A 17 1.58 -0.01 -1.08
C ASP A 17 0.29 -0.37 -0.33
N PRO A 18 0.22 -1.54 0.32
CA PRO A 18 -1.00 -1.95 0.99
C PRO A 18 -1.40 -0.96 2.09
N ALA A 19 -0.44 -0.26 2.71
CA ALA A 19 -0.74 0.77 3.70
C ALA A 19 -1.36 2.01 3.04
N GLU A 20 -0.87 2.40 1.88
CA GLU A 20 -1.45 3.50 1.10
C GLU A 20 -2.88 3.19 0.65
N ARG A 21 -3.14 1.96 0.20
CA ARG A 21 -4.50 1.49 -0.09
C ARG A 21 -5.39 1.55 1.14
N TYR A 22 -4.89 1.11 2.29
CA TYR A 22 -5.64 1.14 3.54
C TYR A 22 -5.97 2.55 4.01
N LEU A 23 -5.05 3.50 3.85
CA LEU A 23 -5.30 4.92 4.13
C LEU A 23 -6.32 5.52 3.15
N SER A 24 -6.24 5.15 1.86
CA SER A 24 -7.17 5.64 0.84
C SER A 24 -8.62 5.17 1.04
N GLU A 25 -8.83 4.10 1.81
CA GLU A 25 -10.16 3.57 2.13
C GLU A 25 -10.80 4.31 3.33
N ALA A 26 -10.13 5.32 3.90
CA ALA A 26 -10.68 6.17 4.94
C ALA A 26 -11.82 7.07 4.41
N THR A 27 -12.95 7.10 5.11
CA THR A 27 -14.12 7.90 4.72
C THR A 27 -14.21 9.24 5.45
N SER A 28 -13.30 9.51 6.40
CA SER A 28 -13.25 10.70 7.25
C SER A 28 -11.83 10.94 7.76
N LEU A 29 -11.51 12.17 8.16
CA LEU A 29 -10.22 12.53 8.77
C LEU A 29 -9.94 11.75 10.06
N VAL A 30 -10.98 11.51 10.88
CA VAL A 30 -10.84 10.74 12.13
C VAL A 30 -10.50 9.28 11.83
N ASP A 31 -11.08 8.72 10.78
CA ASP A 31 -10.82 7.36 10.32
C ASP A 31 -9.39 7.24 9.76
N LEU A 32 -8.96 8.25 9.00
CA LEU A 32 -7.59 8.36 8.49
C LEU A 32 -6.57 8.36 9.63
N GLU A 33 -6.75 9.20 10.64
CA GLU A 33 -5.85 9.26 11.80
C GLU A 33 -5.81 7.94 12.59
N GLN A 34 -6.96 7.26 12.70
CA GLN A 34 -7.01 5.96 13.37
C GLN A 34 -6.18 4.94 12.60
N ARG A 35 -6.34 4.87 11.27
CA ARG A 35 -5.59 3.98 10.39
C ARG A 35 -4.09 4.28 10.37
N GLU A 36 -3.70 5.56 10.37
CA GLU A 36 -2.29 5.97 10.49
C GLU A 36 -1.67 5.50 11.82
N ARG A 37 -2.43 5.58 12.91
CA ARG A 37 -1.99 5.05 14.21
C ARG A 37 -1.86 3.53 14.19
N GLU A 38 -2.73 2.82 13.50
CA GLU A 38 -2.62 1.36 13.36
C GLU A 38 -1.39 0.95 12.55
N ILE A 39 -1.09 1.67 11.47
CA ILE A 39 0.14 1.52 10.69
C ILE A 39 1.37 1.79 11.55
N SER A 40 1.37 2.92 12.25
CA SER A 40 2.48 3.31 13.13
C SER A 40 2.73 2.32 14.26
N ARG A 41 1.68 1.64 14.74
CA ARG A 41 1.76 0.61 15.78
C ARG A 41 2.12 -0.78 15.25
N GLY A 42 2.32 -0.93 13.94
CA GLY A 42 2.55 -2.23 13.31
C GLY A 42 1.37 -3.19 13.44
N ARG A 43 0.16 -2.67 13.74
CA ARG A 43 -1.10 -3.43 13.74
C ARG A 43 -1.79 -3.41 12.39
N PHE A 44 -1.06 -2.96 11.38
CA PHE A 44 -1.46 -3.01 9.99
C PHE A 44 -1.50 -4.46 9.50
N GLY A 45 -2.67 -4.90 9.03
CA GLY A 45 -2.81 -6.23 8.43
C GLY A 45 -3.74 -7.17 9.19
N GLY A 46 -5.05 -6.97 9.00
CA GLY A 46 -5.91 -8.15 8.82
C GLY A 46 -5.46 -8.95 7.57
N PRO A 47 -5.97 -10.17 7.36
CA PRO A 47 -5.53 -11.09 6.28
C PRO A 47 -5.63 -10.54 4.85
N ARG A 48 -6.22 -9.34 4.65
CA ARG A 48 -6.28 -8.61 3.38
C ARG A 48 -5.06 -7.76 3.06
N TYR A 49 -4.24 -7.39 4.05
CA TYR A 49 -3.18 -6.39 3.89
C TYR A 49 -1.83 -6.76 4.52
N GLY A 50 -1.77 -7.79 5.37
CA GLY A 50 -0.54 -8.30 5.96
C GLY A 50 -0.02 -9.54 5.24
N ARG A 51 1.10 -9.41 4.51
CA ARG A 51 2.02 -10.50 4.23
C ARG A 51 3.45 -9.98 4.10
#